data_AF-A0A2J6W0X5-F1
#
_entry.id   AF-A0A2J6W0X5-F1
#
_cell.length_a   1.000
_cell.length_b   1.000
_cell.length_c   1.000
_cell.angle_alpha   90.00
_cell.angle_beta   90.00
_cell.angle_gamma   90.00
#
_symmetry.space_group_name_H-M   'P 1'
#
loop_
_entity.id
_entity.type
_entity.pdbx_description
1 polymer ?
#
loop_
_entity_poly.entity_id
_entity_poly.type
_entity_poly.pdbx_seq_one_letter_code
_entity_poly.pdbx_strand_id
1 'polypeptide(L)'
;MPETQKVDIKNDSVYHINWDASTDANYVKKELVNAFRARAKRVIIHVYNSQEYEYFEKLREFLGEFISQTIIIVREQSNHG
;
A
#
# COMPACT_ATOMS: atom_id res chain seq x y z
N MET A 1 3.19 -26.50 3.29
CA MET A 1 2.76 -25.15 3.70
C MET A 1 4.01 -24.29 3.74
N PRO A 2 4.14 -23.21 2.95
CA PRO A 2 5.32 -22.38 3.06
C PRO A 2 5.17 -21.46 4.28
N GLU A 3 6.21 -21.46 5.10
CA GLU A 3 6.32 -20.68 6.32
C GLU A 3 6.32 -19.19 6.00
N THR A 4 5.49 -18.41 6.69
CA THR A 4 5.57 -16.96 6.67
C THR A 4 6.87 -16.54 7.34
N GLN A 5 7.90 -16.25 6.53
CA GLN A 5 9.10 -15.58 7.02
C GLN A 5 8.69 -14.22 7.61
N LYS A 6 8.70 -14.13 8.94
CA LYS A 6 8.72 -12.84 9.65
C LYS A 6 10.07 -12.20 9.38
N VAL A 7 10.06 -11.32 8.38
CA VAL A 7 11.21 -10.49 8.05
C VAL A 7 11.26 -9.35 9.06
N ASP A 8 12.08 -9.56 10.09
CA ASP A 8 12.40 -8.58 11.11
C ASP A 8 13.41 -7.57 10.51
N ILE A 9 12.93 -6.49 9.90
CA ILE A 9 13.80 -5.43 9.38
C ILE A 9 13.70 -4.21 10.28
N LYS A 10 14.71 -4.08 11.15
CA LYS A 10 15.15 -2.84 11.79
C LYS A 10 15.70 -1.86 10.73
N ASN A 11 14.81 -1.31 9.92
CA ASN A 11 15.03 -0.08 9.15
C ASN A 11 13.69 0.63 9.11
N ASP A 12 13.47 1.58 10.03
CA ASP A 12 12.22 2.33 10.27
C ASP A 12 11.68 3.14 9.07
N SER A 13 12.14 2.88 7.85
CA SER A 13 11.81 3.66 6.65
C SER A 13 11.07 2.88 5.56
N VAL A 14 11.08 1.55 5.54
CA VAL A 14 10.48 0.76 4.45
C VAL A 14 9.59 -0.36 4.99
N TYR A 15 8.33 -0.37 4.56
CA TYR A 15 7.37 -1.44 4.85
C TYR A 15 7.22 -2.35 3.63
N HIS A 16 7.22 -3.66 3.85
CA HIS A 16 7.09 -4.64 2.78
C HIS A 16 5.72 -5.33 2.84
N ILE A 17 5.03 -5.38 1.72
CA ILE A 17 3.75 -6.08 1.56
C ILE A 17 3.96 -7.20 0.56
N ASN A 18 3.69 -8.44 0.97
CA ASN A 18 3.68 -9.57 0.05
C ASN A 18 2.24 -9.81 -0.39
N TRP A 19 1.97 -9.64 -1.68
CA TRP A 19 0.64 -9.81 -2.26
C TRP A 19 0.68 -10.86 -3.37
N ASP A 20 -0.34 -11.72 -3.39
CA ASP A 20 -0.59 -12.66 -4.48
C ASP A 20 -2.03 -12.51 -4.99
N ALA A 21 -2.28 -12.86 -6.25
CA ALA A 21 -3.58 -12.72 -6.91
C ALA A 21 -4.77 -13.42 -6.20
N SER A 22 -4.49 -14.47 -5.42
CA SER A 22 -5.45 -15.20 -4.58
C SER A 22 -5.72 -14.54 -3.23
N THR A 23 -4.96 -13.49 -2.89
CA THR A 23 -5.14 -12.74 -1.64
C THR A 23 -6.33 -11.79 -1.76
N ASP A 24 -7.15 -11.71 -0.71
CA ASP A 24 -8.26 -10.76 -0.60
C ASP A 24 -7.78 -9.33 -0.92
N ALA A 25 -8.53 -8.60 -1.77
CA ALA A 25 -8.24 -7.21 -2.12
C ALA A 25 -8.12 -6.30 -0.89
N ASN A 26 -8.85 -6.60 0.20
CA ASN A 26 -8.78 -5.87 1.46
C ASN A 26 -7.46 -6.07 2.22
N TYR A 27 -6.68 -7.10 1.89
CA TYR A 27 -5.39 -7.35 2.52
C TYR A 27 -4.41 -6.21 2.27
N VAL A 28 -4.27 -5.76 1.02
CA VAL A 28 -3.37 -4.65 0.66
C VAL A 28 -3.77 -3.38 1.39
N LYS A 29 -5.08 -3.10 1.49
CA LYS A 29 -5.60 -1.96 2.26
C LYS A 29 -5.17 -2.02 3.73
N LYS A 30 -5.34 -3.17 4.37
CA LYS A 30 -4.98 -3.37 5.77
C LYS A 30 -3.48 -3.17 5.99
N GLU A 31 -2.65 -3.71 5.11
CA GLU A 31 -1.21 -3.59 5.21
C GLU A 31 -0.71 -2.16 4.94
N LEU A 32 -1.36 -1.41 4.04
CA LEU A 32 -1.08 0.01 3.86
C LEU A 32 -1.41 0.84 5.12
N VAL A 33 -2.53 0.54 5.78
CA VAL A 33 -2.87 1.19 7.07
C VAL A 33 -1.82 0.84 8.14
N ASN A 34 -1.36 -0.41 8.19
CA ASN A 34 -0.30 -0.83 9.10
C ASN A 34 1.03 -0.09 8.81
N ALA A 35 1.38 0.07 7.53
CA ALA A 35 2.55 0.84 7.11
C ALA A 35 2.48 2.30 7.57
N PHE A 36 1.32 2.95 7.42
CA PHE A 36 1.12 4.33 7.88
C PHE A 36 1.18 4.45 9.41
N ARG A 37 0.58 3.50 10.14
CA ARG A 37 0.68 3.45 11.61
C ARG A 37 2.12 3.28 12.08
N ALA A 38 2.91 2.49 11.36
CA ALA A 38 4.33 2.30 11.60
C ALA A 38 5.20 3.49 11.14
N ARG A 39 4.59 4.55 10.57
CA ARG A 39 5.28 5.72 10.02
C ARG A 39 6.32 5.36 8.95
N ALA A 40 6.06 4.32 8.18
CA ALA A 40 6.93 3.92 7.08
C ALA A 40 7.03 5.03 6.03
N LYS A 41 8.24 5.37 5.61
CA LYS A 41 8.48 6.39 4.58
C LYS A 41 8.22 5.86 3.18
N ARG A 42 8.36 4.55 2.98
CA ARG A 42 8.17 3.86 1.70
C ARG A 42 7.46 2.54 1.94
N VAL A 43 6.67 2.13 0.96
CA VAL A 43 6.04 0.82 0.92
C VAL A 43 6.49 0.12 -0.36
N ILE A 44 6.94 -1.13 -0.24
CA ILE A 44 7.28 -1.99 -1.38
C ILE A 44 6.29 -3.15 -1.39
N ILE A 45 5.52 -3.27 -2.47
CA ILE A 45 4.58 -4.37 -2.67
C ILE A 45 5.24 -5.40 -3.60
N HIS A 46 5.53 -6.57 -3.06
CA HIS A 46 6.02 -7.72 -3.82
C HIS A 46 4.83 -8.50 -4.35
N VAL A 47 4.76 -8.67 -5.67
CA VAL A 47 3.68 -9.39 -6.33
C VAL A 47 4.17 -10.78 -6.72
N TYR A 48 3.58 -11.82 -6.12
CA TYR A 48 3.95 -13.22 -6.35
C TYR A 48 2.90 -13.95 -7.19
N ASN A 49 3.33 -15.00 -7.91
CA ASN A 49 2.47 -15.91 -8.68
C ASN A 49 1.55 -15.26 -9.72
N SER A 50 1.92 -14.10 -10.26
CA SER A 50 1.16 -13.44 -11.33
C SER A 50 1.95 -13.50 -12.64
N GLN A 51 1.60 -14.45 -13.52
CA GLN A 51 2.02 -14.39 -14.93
C GLN A 51 1.11 -13.46 -15.75
N GLU A 52 -0.04 -13.07 -15.20
CA GLU A 52 -1.08 -12.35 -15.90
C GLU A 52 -1.00 -10.85 -15.59
N TYR A 53 -0.79 -10.06 -16.64
CA TYR A 53 -0.70 -8.60 -16.59
C TYR A 53 -1.93 -7.95 -15.91
N GLU A 54 -3.10 -8.58 -16.01
CA GLU A 54 -4.36 -8.10 -15.47
C GLU A 54 -4.32 -7.84 -13.94
N TYR A 55 -3.55 -8.62 -13.18
CA TYR A 55 -3.45 -8.43 -11.73
C TYR A 55 -2.67 -7.18 -11.34
N PHE A 56 -1.68 -6.78 -12.15
CA PHE A 56 -0.96 -5.52 -11.94
C PHE A 56 -1.88 -4.32 -12.18
N GLU A 57 -2.75 -4.39 -13.19
CA GLU A 57 -3.72 -3.32 -13.46
C GLU A 57 -4.76 -3.20 -12.35
N LYS A 58 -5.30 -4.31 -11.85
CA LYS A 58 -6.22 -4.31 -10.68
C LYS A 58 -5.57 -3.70 -9.44
N LEU A 59 -4.33 -4.08 -9.15
CA LEU A 59 -3.57 -3.51 -8.03
C LEU A 59 -3.33 -2.01 -8.24
N ARG A 60 -3.00 -1.59 -9.47
CA ARG A 60 -2.77 -0.18 -9.81
C ARG A 60 -4.03 0.66 -9.67
N GLU A 61 -5.16 0.18 -10.16
CA GLU A 61 -6.47 0.83 -10.05
C GLU A 61 -6.85 1.01 -8.58
N PHE A 62 -6.80 -0.07 -7.79
CA PHE A 62 -7.06 -0.03 -6.35
C PHE A 62 -6.15 0.98 -5.62
N LEU A 63 -4.84 0.98 -5.90
CA LEU A 63 -3.90 1.91 -5.29
C LEU A 63 -4.21 3.37 -5.68
N GLY A 64 -4.59 3.59 -6.95
CA GLY A 64 -5.01 4.90 -7.44
C GLY A 64 -6.22 5.43 -6.68
N GLU A 65 -7.26 4.61 -6.53
CA GLU A 65 -8.46 4.95 -5.75
C GLU A 65 -8.12 5.23 -4.28
N PHE A 66 -7.37 4.34 -3.64
CA PHE A 66 -7.00 4.48 -2.23
C PHE A 66 -6.21 5.76 -1.95
N ILE A 67 -5.21 6.08 -2.79
CA ILE A 67 -4.43 7.32 -2.66
C ILE A 67 -5.32 8.55 -2.88
N SER A 68 -6.19 8.52 -3.89
CA SER A 68 -7.10 9.64 -4.18
C SER A 68 -8.03 9.96 -3.01
N GLN A 69 -8.52 8.94 -2.29
CA GLN A 69 -9.37 9.12 -1.11
C GLN A 69 -8.59 9.64 0.11
N THR A 70 -7.27 9.44 0.13
CA THR A 70 -6.41 9.82 1.27
C THR A 70 -5.94 11.28 1.17
N ILE A 71 -5.97 11.89 -0.01
CA ILE A 71 -5.48 13.26 -0.23
C ILE A 71 -6.66 14.24 -0.20
N ILE A 72 -6.64 15.17 0.77
CA ILE A 72 -7.57 16.30 0.84
C ILE A 72 -6.85 17.56 0.38
N ILE A 73 -7.35 18.22 -0.67
CA ILE A 73 -6.82 19.50 -1.17
C ILE A 73 -7.72 20.62 -0.65
N VAL A 74 -7.17 21.53 0.14
CA VAL A 74 -7.87 22.71 0.64
C VAL A 74 -7.22 23.96 0.04
N ARG A 75 -8.04 24.90 -0.46
CA ARG A 75 -7.59 26.22 -0.87
C ARG A 75 -7.81 27.19 0.29
N GLU A 76 -6.73 27.68 0.90
CA GLU A 76 -6.82 28.73 1.90
C GLU A 76 -7.27 30.05 1.23
N GLN A 77 -8.29 30.70 1.78
CA GLN A 77 -8.58 32.09 1.46
C GLN A 77 -7.63 32.97 2.28
N SER A 78 -6.74 33.70 1.60
CA SER A 78 -6.04 34.80 2.24
C SER A 78 -7.07 35.87 2.58
N ASN A 79 -7.47 35.94 3.85
CA ASN A 79 -8.19 37.08 4.38
C ASN A 79 -7.27 38.31 4.25
N HIS A 80 -7.52 39.13 3.23
CA HIS A 80 -7.04 40.50 3.19
C HIS A 80 -8.03 41.36 3.99
N GLY A 81 -7.71 41.49 5.29
CA GLY A 81 -8.27 42.53 6.17
C GLY A 81 -7.31 43.70 6.26
#